data_AF-A0A2S0BEG1-F1
#
_entry.id   AF-A0A2S0BEG1-F1
#
_cell.length_a   1.000
_cell.length_b   1.000
_cell.length_c   1.000
_cell.angle_alpha   90.00
_cell.angle_beta   90.00
_cell.angle_gamma   90.00
#
_symmetry.space_group_name_H-M   'P 1'
#
loop_
_entity.id
_entity.type
_entity.pdbx_description
1 polymer ?
#
loop_
_entity_poly.entity_id
_entity_poly.type
_entity_poly.pdbx_seq_one_letter_code
_entity_poly.pdbx_strand_id
1 'polypeptide(L)'
;MLRVRLALVLAFLVSATVCHNVTLTNDQLDTYIKTCLTKTRISQAFYKSDDENLKRLSERQKSCFLACMFKKSGIISDDGSVSSVTDDQEDSATNKAIKRCTKRAKGDICRLAWCLRKLEKFSIPIIVQKPRIVQY
;
A
#
# COMPACT_ATOMS: atom_id res chain seq x y z
N MET A 1 16.01 -28.02 42.69
CA MET A 1 16.04 -28.28 41.23
C MET A 1 14.90 -27.65 40.42
N LEU A 2 14.04 -26.78 41.00
CA LEU A 2 12.94 -26.12 40.27
C LEU A 2 13.27 -24.68 39.78
N ARG A 3 14.36 -24.07 40.27
CA ARG A 3 14.77 -22.70 39.90
C ARG A 3 15.64 -22.62 38.63
N VAL A 4 16.30 -23.71 38.25
CA VAL A 4 17.22 -23.75 37.09
C VAL A 4 16.45 -23.95 35.76
N ARG A 5 15.29 -24.61 35.80
CA ARG A 5 14.44 -24.82 34.60
C ARG A 5 13.67 -23.58 34.17
N LEU A 6 13.46 -22.61 35.07
CA LEU A 6 12.73 -21.37 34.76
C LEU A 6 13.60 -20.38 33.97
N ALA A 7 14.92 -20.41 34.15
CA ALA A 7 15.86 -19.54 33.45
C ALA A 7 16.06 -19.91 31.97
N LEU A 8 15.84 -21.18 31.60
CA LEU A 8 16.05 -21.68 30.24
C LEU A 8 14.87 -21.39 29.30
N VAL A 9 13.67 -21.17 29.85
CA VAL A 9 12.47 -20.79 29.06
C VAL A 9 12.43 -19.28 28.78
N LEU A 10 13.06 -18.47 29.64
CA LEU A 10 13.14 -17.01 29.47
C LEU A 10 14.19 -16.55 28.44
N ALA A 11 15.04 -17.44 27.93
CA ALA A 11 16.07 -17.12 26.94
C ALA A 11 15.59 -17.19 25.47
N PHE A 12 14.35 -17.64 25.21
CA PHE A 12 13.81 -17.77 23.85
C PHE A 12 12.98 -16.56 23.36
N LEU A 13 12.84 -15.51 24.17
CA LEU A 13 11.96 -14.36 23.88
C LEU A 13 12.70 -13.02 23.72
N VAL A 14 13.97 -13.04 23.33
CA VAL A 14 14.71 -11.81 23.02
C VAL A 14 15.43 -11.99 21.69
N SER A 15 15.24 -11.00 20.81
CA SER A 15 15.81 -10.83 19.46
C SER A 15 15.23 -11.77 18.39
N ALA A 16 14.54 -11.33 17.34
CA ALA A 16 14.61 -10.03 16.70
C ALA A 16 13.30 -9.69 15.98
N THR A 17 12.50 -8.80 16.55
CA THR A 17 11.63 -7.94 15.75
C THR A 17 12.53 -6.94 15.04
N VAL A 18 13.28 -7.42 14.04
CA VAL A 18 13.90 -6.53 13.08
C VAL A 18 12.73 -5.94 12.31
N CYS A 19 12.35 -4.71 12.66
CA CYS A 19 11.56 -3.84 11.79
C CYS A 19 12.41 -3.58 10.55
N HIS A 20 12.46 -4.55 9.64
CA HIS A 20 13.04 -4.34 8.34
C HIS A 20 12.17 -3.28 7.68
N ASN A 21 12.73 -2.09 7.49
CA ASN A 21 12.27 -1.19 6.44
C ASN A 21 12.50 -1.94 5.13
N VAL A 22 11.57 -2.82 4.77
CA VAL A 22 11.66 -3.60 3.53
C VAL A 22 11.43 -2.60 2.42
N THR A 23 12.48 -2.21 1.70
CA THR A 23 12.32 -1.54 0.42
C THR A 23 11.74 -2.54 -0.57
N LEU A 24 10.73 -2.14 -1.34
CA LEU A 24 10.10 -3.06 -2.29
C LEU A 24 11.15 -3.43 -3.35
N THR A 25 11.45 -4.71 -3.52
CA THR A 25 12.36 -5.13 -4.60
C THR A 25 11.68 -4.93 -5.95
N ASN A 26 12.47 -4.81 -7.02
CA ASN A 26 11.92 -4.76 -8.38
C ASN A 26 11.03 -5.97 -8.67
N ASP A 27 11.39 -7.16 -8.18
CA ASP A 27 10.59 -8.38 -8.35
C ASP A 27 9.24 -8.33 -7.61
N GLN A 28 9.22 -7.75 -6.40
CA GLN A 28 7.98 -7.54 -5.65
C GLN A 28 7.08 -6.52 -6.36
N LEU A 29 7.67 -5.44 -6.91
CA LEU A 29 6.94 -4.45 -7.68
C LEU A 29 6.29 -5.08 -8.91
N ASP A 30 7.07 -5.86 -9.65
CA ASP A 30 6.62 -6.59 -10.83
C ASP A 30 5.48 -7.55 -10.50
N THR A 31 5.58 -8.23 -9.36
CA THR A 31 4.53 -9.13 -8.84
C THR A 31 3.25 -8.37 -8.51
N TYR A 32 3.37 -7.20 -7.87
CA TYR A 32 2.21 -6.36 -7.53
C TYR A 32 1.52 -5.86 -8.79
N ILE A 33 2.29 -5.34 -9.74
CA ILE A 33 1.77 -4.87 -11.02
C ILE A 33 1.05 -5.99 -11.76
N LYS A 34 1.69 -7.15 -11.95
CA LYS A 34 1.08 -8.30 -12.65
C LYS A 34 -0.23 -8.71 -11.97
N THR A 35 -0.23 -8.83 -10.65
CA THR A 35 -1.43 -9.16 -9.86
C THR A 35 -2.55 -8.14 -10.07
N CYS A 36 -2.22 -6.86 -10.06
CA CYS A 36 -3.20 -5.78 -10.19
C CYS A 36 -3.75 -5.65 -11.61
N LEU A 37 -2.94 -5.89 -12.64
CA LEU A 37 -3.39 -5.97 -14.03
C LEU A 37 -4.40 -7.11 -14.20
N THR A 38 -4.09 -8.32 -13.70
CA THR A 38 -5.00 -9.46 -13.75
C THR A 38 -6.32 -9.17 -13.01
N LYS A 39 -6.24 -8.62 -11.79
CA LYS A 39 -7.43 -8.32 -10.97
C LYS A 39 -8.35 -7.29 -11.61
N THR A 40 -7.78 -6.32 -12.32
CA THR A 40 -8.53 -5.25 -12.99
C THR A 40 -8.90 -5.58 -14.43
N ARG A 41 -8.54 -6.79 -14.90
CA ARG A 41 -8.72 -7.24 -16.29
C ARG A 41 -8.08 -6.28 -17.31
N ILE A 42 -6.96 -5.68 -16.93
CA ILE A 42 -6.13 -4.86 -17.81
C ILE A 42 -5.07 -5.79 -18.40
N SER A 43 -4.96 -5.81 -19.73
CA SER A 43 -3.92 -6.62 -20.40
C SER A 43 -2.52 -6.17 -19.97
N GLN A 44 -1.62 -7.13 -19.78
CA GLN A 44 -0.22 -6.84 -19.47
C GLN A 44 0.48 -6.02 -20.55
N ALA A 45 -0.03 -6.07 -21.79
CA ALA A 45 0.42 -5.23 -22.88
C ALA A 45 0.28 -3.73 -22.57
N PHE A 46 -0.71 -3.31 -21.77
CA PHE A 46 -0.92 -1.90 -21.41
C PHE A 46 0.13 -1.33 -20.44
N TYR A 47 0.77 -2.18 -19.65
CA TYR A 47 1.82 -1.74 -18.72
C TYR A 47 3.18 -1.66 -19.40
N LYS A 48 3.43 -2.52 -20.39
CA LYS A 48 4.67 -2.56 -21.16
C LYS A 48 4.68 -1.59 -22.35
N SER A 49 3.56 -0.93 -22.61
CA SER A 49 3.39 -0.03 -23.74
C SER A 49 3.50 1.43 -23.34
N ASP A 50 4.00 2.24 -24.25
CA ASP A 50 4.08 3.69 -24.15
C ASP A 50 2.73 4.34 -23.83
N ASP A 51 2.79 5.58 -23.30
CA ASP A 51 1.70 6.36 -22.69
C ASP A 51 0.36 6.37 -23.48
N GLU A 52 0.42 6.19 -24.80
CA GLU A 52 -0.71 6.05 -25.73
C GLU A 52 -1.74 4.97 -25.32
N ASN A 53 -1.26 3.81 -24.88
CA ASN A 53 -2.15 2.70 -24.50
C ASN A 53 -2.73 2.90 -23.09
N LEU A 54 -2.00 3.57 -22.19
CA LEU A 54 -2.54 4.00 -20.90
C LEU A 54 -3.69 5.01 -21.07
N LYS A 55 -3.66 5.86 -22.12
CA LYS A 55 -4.78 6.77 -22.43
C LYS A 55 -6.08 6.02 -22.72
N ARG A 56 -6.03 4.82 -23.31
CA ARG A 56 -7.21 3.99 -23.65
C ARG A 56 -7.92 3.38 -22.44
N LEU A 57 -7.27 3.31 -21.28
CA LEU A 57 -7.91 2.83 -20.06
C LEU A 57 -8.93 3.86 -19.56
N SER A 58 -10.13 3.38 -19.24
CA SER A 58 -11.13 4.20 -18.56
C SER A 58 -10.59 4.73 -17.24
N GLU A 59 -11.09 5.88 -16.78
CA GLU A 59 -10.72 6.41 -15.47
C GLU A 59 -11.00 5.40 -14.36
N ARG A 60 -12.07 4.60 -14.48
CA ARG A 60 -12.40 3.56 -13.51
C ARG A 60 -11.35 2.45 -13.48
N GLN A 61 -10.87 2.00 -14.63
CA GLN A 61 -9.79 1.01 -14.69
C GLN A 61 -8.50 1.55 -14.06
N LYS A 62 -8.11 2.79 -14.39
CA LYS A 62 -6.94 3.45 -13.79
C LYS A 62 -7.07 3.57 -12.27
N SER A 63 -8.24 3.99 -11.81
CA SER A 63 -8.56 4.16 -10.38
C SER A 63 -8.51 2.83 -9.62
N CYS A 64 -9.08 1.77 -10.19
CA CYS A 64 -9.09 0.45 -9.56
C CYS A 64 -7.72 -0.25 -9.62
N PHE A 65 -6.92 -0.01 -10.66
CA PHE A 65 -5.53 -0.46 -10.70
C PHE A 65 -4.73 0.17 -9.57
N LEU A 66 -4.86 1.48 -9.39
CA LEU A 66 -4.20 2.20 -8.31
C LEU A 66 -4.65 1.71 -6.92
N ALA A 67 -5.94 1.47 -6.75
CA ALA A 67 -6.47 0.88 -5.51
C ALA A 67 -5.83 -0.48 -5.19
N CYS A 68 -5.65 -1.33 -6.20
CA CYS A 68 -4.96 -2.60 -6.01
C CYS A 68 -3.49 -2.39 -5.58
N MET A 69 -2.78 -1.47 -6.23
CA MET A 69 -1.39 -1.14 -5.87
C MET A 69 -1.31 -0.61 -4.43
N PHE A 70 -2.19 0.31 -4.04
CA PHE A 70 -2.23 0.86 -2.68
C PHE A 70 -2.58 -0.17 -1.62
N LYS A 71 -3.43 -1.14 -1.94
CA LYS A 71 -3.69 -2.28 -1.04
C LYS A 71 -2.44 -3.14 -0.86
N LYS A 72 -1.78 -3.51 -1.96
CA LYS A 72 -0.57 -4.33 -1.91
C LYS A 72 0.60 -3.65 -1.20
N SER A 73 0.67 -2.32 -1.24
CA SER A 73 1.69 -1.54 -0.54
C SER A 73 1.32 -1.14 0.89
N GLY A 74 0.18 -1.61 1.43
CA GLY A 74 -0.27 -1.34 2.80
C GLY A 74 -0.74 0.09 3.07
N ILE A 75 -1.07 0.84 2.02
CA ILE A 75 -1.60 2.20 2.15
C ILE A 75 -3.08 2.17 2.44
N ILE A 76 -3.80 1.33 1.70
CA ILE A 76 -5.23 1.07 1.94
C ILE A 76 -5.32 -0.33 2.52
N SER A 77 -5.85 -0.45 3.73
CA SER A 77 -6.16 -1.73 4.35
C SER A 77 -7.36 -2.39 3.66
N ASP A 78 -7.66 -3.64 4.00
CA ASP A 78 -8.75 -4.35 3.35
C ASP A 78 -10.14 -3.79 3.67
N ASP A 79 -10.30 -3.20 4.85
CA ASP A 79 -11.49 -2.47 5.31
C ASP A 79 -11.63 -1.06 4.69
N GLY A 80 -10.65 -0.62 3.89
CA GLY A 80 -10.63 0.70 3.28
C GLY A 80 -10.04 1.82 4.15
N SER A 81 -9.51 1.50 5.34
CA SER A 81 -8.75 2.44 6.14
C SER A 81 -7.45 2.82 5.43
N VAL A 82 -7.00 4.07 5.61
CA VAL A 82 -5.77 4.59 4.98
C VAL A 82 -4.70 4.75 6.04
N SER A 83 -3.56 4.08 5.86
CA SER A 83 -2.38 4.25 6.70
C SER A 83 -1.86 5.69 6.60
N SER A 84 -1.74 6.39 7.73
CA SER A 84 -1.11 7.73 7.79
C SER A 84 0.32 7.65 7.25
N VAL A 85 0.62 8.28 6.11
CA VAL A 85 1.90 8.10 5.40
C VAL A 85 3.04 8.90 6.04
N THR A 86 2.77 10.00 6.77
CA THR A 86 3.79 10.74 7.53
C THR A 86 3.17 11.63 8.61
N ASP A 87 3.85 11.69 9.75
CA ASP A 87 3.60 12.44 10.99
C ASP A 87 2.39 12.01 11.81
N ASP A 88 2.67 11.61 13.05
CA ASP A 88 1.72 11.23 14.11
C ASP A 88 0.79 12.38 14.53
N GLN A 89 0.86 13.53 13.85
CA GLN A 89 -0.03 14.65 14.04
C GLN A 89 -1.31 14.46 13.24
N GLU A 90 -2.38 14.07 13.93
CA GLU A 90 -3.72 13.89 13.38
C GLU A 90 -4.23 15.12 12.60
N ASP A 91 -3.73 16.32 12.92
CA ASP A 91 -4.13 17.60 12.35
C ASP A 91 -3.36 18.07 11.10
N SER A 92 -2.43 17.27 10.60
CA SER A 92 -1.66 17.61 9.41
C SER A 92 -2.59 17.85 8.19
N ALA A 93 -2.17 18.75 7.28
CA ALA A 93 -2.89 19.03 6.05
C ALA A 93 -3.12 17.74 5.22
N THR A 94 -2.18 16.80 5.29
CA THR A 94 -2.26 15.48 4.68
C THR A 94 -3.37 14.64 5.30
N ASN A 95 -3.45 14.54 6.63
CA ASN A 95 -4.51 13.77 7.31
C ASN A 95 -5.90 14.35 7.04
N LYS A 96 -6.02 15.68 7.01
CA LYS A 96 -7.26 16.36 6.58
C LYS A 96 -7.63 16.02 5.13
N ALA A 97 -6.64 15.95 4.22
CA ALA A 97 -6.87 15.56 2.84
C ALA A 97 -7.29 14.09 2.70
N ILE A 98 -6.67 13.18 3.46
CA ILE A 98 -7.05 11.76 3.52
C ILE A 98 -8.49 11.61 4.03
N LYS A 99 -8.86 12.29 5.13
CA LYS A 99 -10.23 12.31 5.67
C LYS A 99 -11.24 12.81 4.61
N ARG A 100 -10.91 13.87 3.86
CA ARG A 100 -11.73 14.34 2.74
C ARG A 100 -11.87 13.32 1.62
N CYS A 101 -10.79 12.66 1.22
CA CYS A 101 -10.81 11.61 0.20
C CYS A 101 -11.70 10.43 0.62
N THR A 102 -11.55 9.99 1.88
CA THR A 102 -12.36 8.91 2.47
C THR A 102 -13.85 9.24 2.45
N LYS A 103 -14.23 10.45 2.90
CA LYS A 103 -15.62 10.91 2.87
C LYS A 103 -16.20 11.01 1.45
N ARG A 104 -15.42 11.49 0.48
CA ARG A 104 -15.85 11.59 -0.93
C ARG A 104 -15.99 10.22 -1.60
N ALA A 105 -15.15 9.27 -1.24
CA ALA A 105 -15.16 7.93 -1.81
C ALA A 105 -16.41 7.14 -1.44
N LYS A 106 -17.02 7.39 -0.27
CA LYS A 106 -18.22 6.68 0.22
C LYS A 106 -18.07 5.15 0.14
N GLY A 107 -16.90 4.65 0.54
CA GLY A 107 -16.57 3.21 0.50
C GLY A 107 -16.09 2.67 -0.87
N ASP A 108 -16.14 3.46 -1.95
CA ASP A 108 -15.55 3.06 -3.23
C ASP A 108 -14.02 3.19 -3.17
N ILE A 109 -13.35 2.06 -2.99
CA ILE A 109 -11.89 2.00 -2.85
C ILE A 109 -11.17 2.51 -4.12
N CYS A 110 -11.74 2.33 -5.30
CA CYS A 110 -11.15 2.86 -6.53
C CYS A 110 -11.17 4.40 -6.52
N ARG A 111 -12.30 4.99 -6.12
CA ARG A 111 -12.41 6.46 -5.97
C ARG A 111 -11.50 6.99 -4.85
N LEU A 112 -11.37 6.24 -3.75
CA LEU A 112 -10.46 6.58 -2.67
C LEU A 112 -9.02 6.67 -3.18
N ALA A 113 -8.54 5.61 -3.85
CA ALA A 113 -7.20 5.57 -4.41
C ALA A 113 -6.96 6.71 -5.42
N TRP A 114 -7.92 6.98 -6.29
CA TRP A 114 -7.82 8.08 -7.26
C TRP A 114 -7.70 9.45 -6.58
N CYS A 115 -8.43 9.67 -5.49
CA CYS A 115 -8.34 10.90 -4.71
C CYS A 115 -6.97 11.01 -4.02
N LEU A 116 -6.51 9.92 -3.38
CA LEU A 116 -5.23 9.88 -2.70
C LEU A 116 -4.05 10.12 -3.65
N ARG A 117 -4.10 9.64 -4.90
CA ARG A 117 -3.07 9.90 -5.93
C ARG A 117 -2.71 11.38 -6.09
N LYS A 118 -3.70 12.26 -5.91
CA LYS A 118 -3.53 13.71 -6.09
C LYS A 118 -2.79 14.36 -4.93
N LEU A 119 -2.55 13.61 -3.85
CA LEU A 119 -1.76 14.04 -2.72
C LEU A 119 -0.30 13.68 -3.00
N GLU A 120 0.60 14.64 -2.85
CA GLU A 120 2.04 14.48 -3.17
C GLU A 120 2.69 13.27 -2.49
N LYS A 121 2.21 12.89 -1.30
CA LYS A 121 2.72 11.79 -0.49
C LYS A 121 2.35 10.39 -1.01
N PHE A 122 1.44 10.27 -1.97
CA PHE A 122 0.88 8.98 -2.43
C PHE A 122 1.21 8.67 -3.90
N SER A 123 2.35 9.15 -4.38
CA SER A 123 2.84 8.79 -5.72
C SER A 123 3.45 7.39 -5.73
N ILE A 124 3.18 6.60 -6.77
CA ILE A 124 3.71 5.23 -6.91
C ILE A 124 5.24 5.16 -6.69
N PRO A 125 6.08 6.08 -7.23
CA PRO A 125 7.52 6.06 -6.98
C PRO A 125 7.90 6.18 -5.50
N ILE A 126 7.22 7.04 -4.75
CA ILE A 126 7.46 7.23 -3.30
C ILE A 126 7.05 5.98 -2.52
N ILE A 127 5.96 5.34 -2.94
CA ILE A 127 5.39 4.16 -2.29
C ILE A 127 6.29 2.93 -2.47
N VAL A 128 6.88 2.77 -3.65
CA VAL A 128 7.81 1.68 -3.95
C VAL A 128 9.07 1.77 -3.06
N GLN A 129 9.51 2.97 -2.73
CA GLN A 129 10.71 3.18 -1.90
C GLN A 129 10.48 2.92 -0.41
N LYS A 130 9.23 2.99 0.08
CA LYS A 130 8.85 2.76 1.49
C LYS A 130 7.52 2.00 1.61
N PRO A 131 7.45 0.72 1.20
CA PRO A 131 6.24 -0.05 1.33
C PRO A 131 5.95 -0.37 2.80
N ARG A 132 4.68 -0.32 3.19
CA ARG A 132 4.26 -0.85 4.50
C ARG A 132 3.79 -2.27 4.29
N ILE A 133 4.50 -3.21 4.88
CA ILE A 133 4.07 -4.60 4.89
C ILE A 133 2.89 -4.69 5.86
N VAL A 134 1.72 -5.03 5.35
CA VAL A 134 0.64 -5.58 6.17
C VAL A 134 1.05 -7.02 6.47
N GLN A 135 1.44 -7.30 7.70
CA GLN A 135 1.59 -8.68 8.15
C GLN A 135 0.17 -9.28 8.25
N TYR A 136 -0.07 -10.35 7.48
CA TYR A 136 -1.26 -11.19 7.60
C TYR A 136 -1.09 -12.16 8.77
#